data_AF-A0A1Y1Q778-F1
#
_entry.id   AF-A0A1Y1Q778-F1
#
_cell.length_a   1.000
_cell.length_b   1.000
_cell.length_c   1.000
_cell.angle_alpha   90.00
_cell.angle_beta   90.00
_cell.angle_gamma   90.00
#
_symmetry.space_group_name_H-M   'P 1'
#
loop_
_entity.id
_entity.type
_entity.pdbx_description
1 polymer ?
#
loop_
_entity_poly.entity_id
_entity_poly.type
_entity_poly.pdbx_seq_one_letter_code
_entity_poly.pdbx_strand_id
1 'polypeptide(L)'
;MLHIVNKSPFERVAFESCLAHAKAGDSILMIEDAVVGAVNGSSFSGKVKAAMSDKTVYVLGADLAARGLEGKAMDGIVSVDYAGFVDLTANNDTTQSWL
;
A
#
# COMPACT_ATOMS: atom_id res chain seq x y z
N MET A 1 -11.14 -7.71 -0.10
CA MET A 1 -11.33 -6.48 -0.91
C MET A 1 -9.96 -5.88 -1.19
N LEU A 2 -9.76 -5.28 -2.36
CA LEU A 2 -8.56 -4.50 -2.66
C LEU A 2 -8.80 -3.02 -2.34
N HIS A 3 -7.96 -2.45 -1.49
CA HIS A 3 -7.88 -1.02 -1.26
C HIS A 3 -6.69 -0.44 -2.00
N ILE A 4 -6.88 0.64 -2.75
CA ILE A 4 -5.83 1.33 -3.48
C ILE A 4 -5.67 2.73 -2.92
N VAL A 5 -4.46 3.10 -2.51
CA VAL A 5 -4.13 4.46 -2.05
C VAL A 5 -3.07 5.03 -2.97
N ASN A 6 -3.29 6.25 -3.48
CA ASN A 6 -2.36 6.89 -4.41
C ASN A 6 -1.71 8.17 -3.88
N LYS A 7 -2.18 8.71 -2.75
CA LYS A 7 -1.61 9.94 -2.16
C LYS A 7 -0.67 9.66 -1.01
N SER A 8 0.34 10.52 -0.91
CA SER A 8 1.34 10.48 0.17
C SER A 8 0.66 10.51 1.54
N PRO A 9 1.05 9.63 2.48
CA PRO A 9 0.55 9.70 3.86
C PRO A 9 0.96 11.00 4.57
N PHE A 10 1.97 11.71 4.06
CA PHE A 10 2.41 13.01 4.58
C PHE A 10 1.57 14.19 4.07
N GLU A 11 0.70 13.98 3.06
CA GLU A 11 -0.14 15.02 2.47
C GLU A 11 -1.63 14.78 2.73
N ARG A 12 -2.10 13.52 2.66
CA ARG A 12 -3.52 13.19 2.67
C ARG A 12 -3.88 12.19 3.75
N VAL A 13 -5.03 12.45 4.39
CA VAL A 13 -5.64 11.56 5.40
C VAL A 13 -6.19 10.26 4.81
N ALA A 14 -6.32 10.18 3.47
CA ALA A 14 -6.84 9.02 2.76
C ALA A 14 -6.05 7.73 3.07
N PHE A 15 -4.74 7.84 3.25
CA PHE A 15 -3.89 6.70 3.62
C PHE A 15 -4.26 6.12 4.98
N GLU A 16 -4.34 6.96 6.01
CA GLU A 16 -4.71 6.50 7.36
C GLU A 16 -6.16 6.03 7.42
N SER A 17 -7.05 6.68 6.68
CA SER A 17 -8.45 6.28 6.54
C SER A 17 -8.56 4.89 5.92
N CYS A 18 -7.78 4.61 4.87
CA CYS A 18 -7.69 3.28 4.27
C CYS A 18 -7.25 2.24 5.28
N LEU A 19 -6.15 2.48 6.01
CA LEU A 19 -5.65 1.52 7.01
C LEU A 19 -6.68 1.23 8.11
N ALA A 20 -7.45 2.24 8.52
CA ALA A 20 -8.46 2.12 9.57
C ALA A 20 -9.74 1.39 9.12
N HIS A 21 -10.12 1.49 7.85
CA HIS A 21 -11.36 0.87 7.32
C HIS A 21 -11.15 -0.49 6.69
N ALA A 22 -9.94 -0.80 6.22
CA ALA A 22 -9.58 -2.14 5.76
C ALA A 22 -9.81 -3.16 6.88
N LYS A 23 -10.40 -4.30 6.54
CA LYS A 23 -10.72 -5.38 7.48
C LYS A 23 -9.66 -6.48 7.42
N ALA A 24 -9.70 -7.40 8.38
CA ALA A 24 -8.87 -8.60 8.34
C ALA A 24 -9.11 -9.38 7.03
N GLY A 25 -8.04 -9.80 6.37
CA GLY A 25 -8.04 -10.48 5.08
C GLY A 25 -8.07 -9.56 3.86
N ASP A 26 -8.24 -8.24 4.03
CA ASP A 26 -8.18 -7.31 2.91
C ASP A 26 -6.75 -7.09 2.39
N SER A 27 -6.67 -6.69 1.12
CA SER A 27 -5.43 -6.30 0.45
C SER A 27 -5.33 -4.79 0.37
N ILE A 28 -4.16 -4.22 0.65
CA ILE A 28 -3.89 -2.79 0.52
C ILE A 28 -2.75 -2.59 -0.46
N LEU A 29 -2.96 -1.84 -1.55
CA LEU A 29 -1.95 -1.50 -2.53
C LEU A 29 -1.63 0.00 -2.48
N MET A 30 -0.36 0.31 -2.25
CA MET A 30 0.20 1.65 -2.37
C MET A 30 0.72 1.89 -3.78
N ILE A 31 0.20 2.91 -4.46
CA ILE A 31 0.65 3.38 -5.78
C ILE A 31 0.98 4.88 -5.74
N GLU A 32 1.52 5.40 -6.82
CA GLU A 32 1.88 6.82 -6.99
C GLU A 32 2.63 7.35 -5.75
N ASP A 33 2.15 8.44 -5.15
CA ASP A 33 2.82 9.08 -4.02
C ASP A 33 2.66 8.30 -2.72
N ALA A 34 1.72 7.37 -2.63
CA ALA A 34 1.51 6.58 -1.42
C ALA A 34 2.67 5.62 -1.12
N VAL A 35 3.50 5.27 -2.13
CA VAL A 35 4.62 4.33 -1.95
C VAL A 35 5.66 4.80 -0.95
N VAL A 36 5.73 6.10 -0.66
CA VAL A 36 6.60 6.64 0.40
C VAL A 36 6.19 6.15 1.79
N GLY A 37 4.93 5.74 1.97
CA GLY A 37 4.42 5.11 3.19
C GLY A 37 4.96 3.69 3.42
N ALA A 38 5.43 3.02 2.36
CA ALA A 38 6.02 1.68 2.45
C ALA A 38 7.45 1.70 3.03
N VAL A 39 8.11 2.87 3.08
CA VAL A 39 9.50 3.00 3.49
C VAL A 39 9.66 2.79 4.99
N ASN A 40 10.60 1.92 5.36
CA ASN A 40 10.92 1.64 6.76
C ASN A 40 11.51 2.88 7.47
N GLY A 41 11.14 3.10 8.73
CA GLY A 41 11.62 4.24 9.53
C GLY A 41 10.82 5.54 9.37
N SER A 42 9.76 5.54 8.55
CA SER A 42 8.80 6.63 8.48
C SER A 42 7.92 6.73 9.74
N SER A 43 7.30 7.89 9.97
CA SER A 43 6.29 8.08 11.04
C SER A 43 5.06 7.16 10.89
N PHE A 44 4.83 6.61 9.69
CA PHE A 44 3.73 5.69 9.40
C PHE A 44 4.09 4.22 9.60
N SER A 45 5.37 3.91 9.84
CA SER A 45 5.85 2.52 9.94
C SER A 45 5.08 1.70 10.97
N GLY A 46 4.73 2.27 12.13
CA GLY A 46 3.94 1.58 13.14
C GLY A 46 2.53 1.20 12.66
N LYS A 47 1.87 2.08 11.91
CA LYS A 47 0.52 1.85 11.37
C LYS A 47 0.54 0.80 10.27
N VAL A 48 1.54 0.84 9.39
CA VAL A 48 1.71 -0.17 8.33
C VAL A 48 2.03 -1.53 8.95
N LYS A 49 2.91 -1.62 9.95
CA LYS A 49 3.16 -2.86 10.70
C LYS A 49 1.91 -3.42 11.37
N ALA A 50 1.10 -2.56 11.98
CA ALA A 50 -0.16 -2.99 12.57
C ALA A 50 -1.13 -3.54 11.51
N ALA A 51 -1.23 -2.90 10.34
CA ALA A 51 -2.05 -3.38 9.24
C ALA A 51 -1.59 -4.75 8.73
N MET A 52 -0.29 -5.01 8.66
CA MET A 52 0.26 -6.31 8.24
C MET A 52 -0.05 -7.47 9.20
N SER A 53 -0.60 -7.21 10.39
CA SER A 53 -0.96 -8.29 11.34
C SER A 53 -2.12 -9.15 10.86
N ASP A 54 -3.02 -8.57 10.05
CA ASP A 54 -4.25 -9.21 9.60
C ASP A 54 -4.62 -8.88 8.14
N LYS A 55 -3.85 -8.04 7.45
CA LYS A 55 -4.04 -7.66 6.04
C LYS A 55 -2.79 -7.97 5.24
N THR A 56 -2.94 -8.09 3.92
CA THR A 56 -1.78 -8.17 3.02
C THR A 56 -1.49 -6.81 2.42
N VAL A 57 -0.27 -6.31 2.60
CA VAL A 57 0.14 -4.97 2.17
C VAL A 57 1.09 -5.09 0.98
N TYR A 58 0.75 -4.36 -0.08
CA TYR A 58 1.44 -4.33 -1.35
C TYR A 58 1.93 -2.92 -1.69
N VAL A 59 2.96 -2.84 -2.52
CA VAL A 59 3.48 -1.59 -3.08
C VAL A 59 3.81 -1.77 -4.55
N LEU A 60 3.47 -0.79 -5.39
CA LEU A 60 3.85 -0.81 -6.80
C LEU A 60 5.34 -0.49 -6.95
N GLY A 61 6.13 -1.48 -7.33
CA GLY A 61 7.58 -1.39 -7.44
C GLY A 61 8.04 -0.33 -8.44
N ALA A 62 7.31 -0.14 -9.55
CA ALA A 62 7.61 0.89 -10.53
C ALA A 62 7.56 2.31 -9.92
N ASP A 63 6.64 2.57 -9.00
CA ASP A 63 6.50 3.86 -8.32
C ASP A 63 7.58 4.08 -7.25
N LEU A 64 8.01 3.02 -6.57
CA LEU A 64 9.19 3.08 -5.69
C LEU A 64 10.44 3.43 -6.49
N ALA A 65 10.66 2.73 -7.61
CA ALA A 65 11.82 2.96 -8.48
C ALA A 65 11.82 4.39 -9.04
N ALA A 66 10.66 4.87 -9.52
CA ALA A 66 10.52 6.24 -10.02
C ALA A 66 10.84 7.32 -8.96
N ARG A 67 10.70 7.00 -7.67
CA ARG A 67 11.03 7.88 -6.54
C ARG A 67 12.40 7.63 -5.92
N GLY A 68 13.21 6.71 -6.49
CA GLY A 68 14.53 6.36 -5.96
C GLY A 68 14.47 5.60 -4.62
N LEU A 69 13.37 4.89 -4.37
CA LEU A 69 13.09 4.15 -3.13
C LEU A 69 13.17 2.63 -3.31
N GLU A 70 13.79 2.17 -4.38
CA GLU A 70 13.98 0.74 -4.64
C GLU A 70 14.75 0.06 -3.48
N GLY A 71 14.24 -1.08 -3.02
CA GLY A 71 14.80 -1.81 -1.89
C GLY A 71 14.65 -1.11 -0.52
N LYS A 72 13.85 -0.03 -0.42
CA LYS A 72 13.59 0.69 0.85
C LYS A 72 12.28 0.30 1.53
N ALA A 73 11.46 -0.51 0.87
CA ALA A 73 10.20 -1.00 1.45
C ALA A 73 10.47 -1.81 2.72
N MET A 74 9.56 -1.70 3.68
CA MET A 74 9.61 -2.46 4.92
C MET A 74 9.42 -3.95 4.68
N ASP A 75 10.14 -4.78 5.45
CA ASP A 75 9.94 -6.23 5.49
C ASP A 75 8.46 -6.58 5.71
N GLY A 76 7.96 -7.53 4.92
CA GLY A 76 6.56 -7.98 4.93
C GLY A 76 5.67 -7.29 3.90
N ILE A 77 6.08 -6.13 3.35
CA ILE A 77 5.37 -5.51 2.22
C ILE A 77 5.74 -6.24 0.94
N VAL A 78 4.73 -6.64 0.16
CA VAL A 78 4.91 -7.34 -1.12
C VAL A 78 5.03 -6.33 -2.25
N SER A 79 6.19 -6.26 -2.89
CA SER A 79 6.38 -5.45 -4.10
C SER A 79 5.74 -6.15 -5.31
N VAL A 80 4.93 -5.43 -6.08
CA VAL A 80 4.28 -5.92 -7.31
C VAL A 80 4.60 -5.01 -8.49
N ASP A 81 4.49 -5.52 -9.70
CA ASP A 81 4.49 -4.73 -10.93
C ASP A 81 3.04 -4.47 -11.40
N TYR A 82 2.88 -3.93 -12.61
CA TYR A 82 1.56 -3.68 -13.18
C TYR A 82 0.77 -4.96 -13.47
N ALA A 83 1.43 -6.06 -13.81
CA ALA A 83 0.74 -7.35 -13.98
C ALA A 83 0.20 -7.84 -12.63
N GLY A 84 1.02 -7.75 -11.57
CA GLY A 84 0.58 -8.05 -10.20
C GLY A 84 -0.53 -7.11 -9.72
N PHE A 85 -0.54 -5.83 -10.11
CA PHE A 85 -1.67 -4.95 -9.84
C PHE A 85 -2.94 -5.43 -10.56
N VAL A 86 -2.87 -5.79 -11.85
CA VAL A 86 -4.00 -6.38 -12.57
C VAL A 86 -4.49 -7.64 -11.84
N ASP A 87 -3.60 -8.54 -11.45
CA ASP A 87 -3.95 -9.76 -10.71
C ASP A 87 -4.64 -9.44 -9.37
N LEU A 88 -4.18 -8.42 -8.63
CA LEU A 88 -4.81 -8.00 -7.38
C LEU A 88 -6.25 -7.53 -7.61
N THR A 89 -6.50 -6.79 -8.69
CA THR A 89 -7.86 -6.35 -9.04
C THR A 89 -8.75 -7.49 -9.51
N ALA A 90 -8.20 -8.48 -10.21
CA ALA A 90 -8.95 -9.64 -10.69
C ALA A 90 -9.26 -10.65 -9.58
N ASN A 91 -8.37 -10.80 -8.60
CA ASN A 91 -8.49 -11.79 -7.52
C ASN A 91 -9.20 -11.26 -6.27
N ASN A 92 -9.63 -9.99 -6.26
CA ASN A 92 -10.46 -9.43 -5.19
C ASN A 92 -11.85 -9.07 -5.74
N ASP A 93 -12.91 -9.46 -5.03
CA ASP A 93 -14.30 -9.22 -5.45
C ASP A 93 -14.66 -7.74 -5.68
N THR A 94 -13.93 -6.82 -5.05
CA THR A 94 -14.19 -5.38 -5.14
C THR A 94 -12.89 -4.60 -4.96
N THR A 95 -12.80 -3.48 -5.67
CA THR A 95 -11.72 -2.49 -5.54
C THR A 95 -12.28 -1.18 -4.99
N GLN A 96 -11.63 -0.64 -3.96
CA GLN A 96 -11.93 0.67 -3.37
C GLN A 96 -10.71 1.57 -3.48
N SER A 97 -10.83 2.63 -4.28
CA SER A 97 -9.79 3.67 -4.36
C SER A 97 -10.00 4.75 -3.29
N TRP A 98 -8.91 5.17 -2.67
CA TRP A 98 -8.84 6.24 -1.67
C TRP A 98 -8.03 7.40 -2.25
N LEU A 99 -8.70 8.51 -2.56
CA LEU A 99 -8.17 9.68 -3.27
C LEU A 99 -7.80 10.84 -2.33
#